data_AF-A0A5R8WB67-F1
#
_entry.id   AF-A0A5R8WB67-F1
#
_cell.length_a   1.000
_cell.length_b   1.000
_cell.length_c   1.000
_cell.angle_alpha   90.00
_cell.angle_beta   90.00
_cell.angle_gamma   90.00
#
_symmetry.space_group_name_H-M   'P 1'
#
loop_
_entity.id
_entity.type
_entity.pdbx_description
1 polymer ?
#
loop_
_entity_poly.entity_id
_entity_poly.type
_entity_poly.pdbx_seq_one_letter_code
_entity_poly.pdbx_strand_id
1 'polypeptide(L)'
;MVRLPLTPEEVERGQRLGALLRRARGERPMLETALDACLSPETLRKIETGRVATPAFSTIAAIASVLGLSLDDVWREITKADGGTEVTSSSSSRQHLAS
;
A
#
# COMPACT_ATOMS: atom_id res chain seq x y z
N MET A 1 -13.68 -17.84 20.37
CA MET A 1 -12.27 -17.60 19.98
C MET A 1 -11.97 -16.14 20.31
N VAL A 2 -10.98 -15.86 21.17
CA VAL A 2 -10.64 -14.48 21.56
C VAL A 2 -9.90 -13.83 20.40
N ARG A 3 -10.41 -12.69 19.92
CA ARG A 3 -9.70 -11.88 18.92
C ARG A 3 -8.62 -11.10 19.66
N LEU A 4 -7.35 -11.39 19.36
CA LEU A 4 -6.23 -10.60 19.87
C LEU A 4 -6.37 -9.15 19.37
N PRO A 5 -6.08 -8.15 20.22
CA PRO A 5 -6.03 -6.77 19.77
C PRO A 5 -4.92 -6.61 18.74
N LEU A 6 -5.14 -5.69 17.79
CA LEU A 6 -4.12 -5.32 16.84
C LEU A 6 -2.98 -4.61 17.57
N THR A 7 -1.75 -4.91 17.16
CA THR A 7 -0.58 -4.16 17.57
C THR A 7 -0.60 -2.74 16.98
N PRO A 8 0.04 -1.75 17.61
CA PRO A 8 0.19 -0.42 17.05
C PRO A 8 0.79 -0.43 15.63
N GLU A 9 1.77 -1.30 15.38
CA GLU A 9 2.42 -1.48 14.08
C GLU A 9 1.45 -1.98 13.00
N GLU A 10 0.54 -2.90 13.32
CA GLU A 10 -0.50 -3.36 12.39
C GLU A 10 -1.50 -2.25 12.05
N VAL A 11 -1.86 -1.44 13.04
CA VAL A 11 -2.74 -0.28 12.83
C VAL A 11 -2.05 0.74 11.92
N GLU A 12 -0.80 1.07 12.21
CA GLU A 12 -0.01 2.02 11.42
C GLU A 12 0.19 1.53 9.98
N ARG A 13 0.51 0.25 9.78
CA ARG A 13 0.62 -0.36 8.45
C ARG A 13 -0.67 -0.22 7.65
N GLY A 14 -1.83 -0.47 8.29
CA GLY A 14 -3.14 -0.30 7.67
C GLY A 14 -3.44 1.15 7.30
N GLN A 15 -3.03 2.12 8.13
CA GLN A 15 -3.15 3.55 7.83
C GLN A 15 -2.26 3.97 6.65
N ARG A 16 -1.00 3.53 6.62
CA ARG A 16 -0.07 3.79 5.50
C ARG A 16 -0.61 3.21 4.19
N LEU A 17 -1.12 1.98 4.23
CA LEU A 17 -1.78 1.33 3.10
C LEU A 17 -2.98 2.14 2.59
N GLY A 18 -3.89 2.52 3.49
CA GLY A 18 -5.07 3.31 3.15
C GLY A 18 -4.70 4.63 2.49
N ALA A 19 -3.74 5.35 3.07
CA ALA A 19 -3.24 6.62 2.55
C ALA A 19 -2.59 6.46 1.16
N LEU A 20 -1.81 5.39 0.95
CA LEU A 20 -1.23 5.08 -0.36
C LEU A 20 -2.31 4.88 -1.43
N LEU A 21 -3.31 4.03 -1.15
CA LEU A 21 -4.38 3.73 -2.09
C LEU A 21 -5.22 4.99 -2.39
N ARG A 22 -5.51 5.80 -1.37
CA ARG A 22 -6.22 7.07 -1.55
C ARG A 22 -5.46 8.03 -2.47
N ARG A 23 -4.13 8.14 -2.29
CA ARG A 23 -3.27 8.96 -3.15
C ARG A 23 -3.29 8.45 -4.58
N ALA A 24 -3.13 7.14 -4.78
CA ALA A 24 -3.13 6.51 -6.10
C ALA A 24 -4.48 6.63 -6.84
N ARG A 25 -5.61 6.58 -6.11
CA ARG A 25 -6.92 6.86 -6.72
C ARG A 25 -7.02 8.28 -7.27
N GLY A 26 -6.31 9.25 -6.67
CA GLY A 26 -6.27 10.63 -7.14
C GLY A 26 -7.66 11.24 -7.23
N GLU A 27 -8.02 11.71 -8.42
CA GLU A 27 -9.31 12.31 -8.75
C GLU A 27 -10.37 11.30 -9.21
N ARG A 28 -10.00 10.02 -9.42
CA ARG A 28 -10.95 9.00 -9.87
C ARG A 28 -12.12 8.88 -8.89
N PRO A 29 -13.37 8.82 -9.36
CA PRO A 29 -14.53 8.68 -8.48
C PRO A 29 -14.43 7.41 -7.62
N MET A 30 -14.74 7.55 -6.33
CA MET A 30 -14.75 6.44 -5.39
C MET A 30 -15.77 5.36 -5.78
N LEU A 31 -16.93 5.77 -6.31
CA LEU A 31 -17.96 4.82 -6.77
C LEU A 31 -17.42 3.95 -7.90
N GLU A 32 -16.88 4.55 -8.96
CA GLU A 32 -16.34 3.83 -10.12
C GLU A 32 -15.17 2.92 -9.70
N THR A 33 -14.22 3.46 -8.94
CA THR A 33 -13.06 2.67 -8.47
C THR A 33 -13.49 1.47 -7.63
N ALA A 34 -14.49 1.63 -6.78
CA ALA A 34 -15.00 0.53 -5.94
C ALA A 34 -15.68 -0.54 -6.80
N LEU A 35 -16.53 -0.14 -7.74
CA LEU A 35 -17.24 -1.07 -8.62
C LEU A 35 -16.28 -1.84 -9.54
N ASP A 36 -15.28 -1.16 -10.12
CA ASP A 36 -14.24 -1.78 -10.92
C ASP A 36 -13.44 -2.82 -10.11
N ALA A 37 -13.25 -2.56 -8.80
CA ALA A 37 -12.57 -3.47 -7.88
C ALA A 37 -13.51 -4.54 -7.30
N CYS A 38 -14.78 -4.60 -7.71
CA CYS A 38 -15.81 -5.48 -7.16
C CYS A 38 -16.04 -5.31 -5.65
N LEU A 39 -15.96 -4.07 -5.16
CA LEU A 39 -16.16 -3.69 -3.77
C LEU A 39 -17.35 -2.72 -3.63
N SER A 40 -17.91 -2.64 -2.42
CA SER A 40 -18.80 -1.53 -2.09
C SER A 40 -17.99 -0.23 -1.91
N PRO A 41 -18.55 0.95 -2.24
CA PRO A 41 -17.90 2.24 -1.98
C PRO A 41 -17.53 2.43 -0.51
N GLU A 42 -18.32 1.87 0.41
CA GLU A 42 -18.04 1.93 1.84
C GLU A 42 -16.83 1.05 2.24
N THR A 43 -16.64 -0.10 1.59
CA THR A 43 -15.45 -0.94 1.81
C THR A 43 -14.20 -0.20 1.38
N LEU A 44 -14.20 0.38 0.18
CA LEU A 44 -13.09 1.18 -0.31
C LEU A 44 -12.82 2.39 0.62
N ARG A 45 -13.87 3.10 1.05
CA ARG A 45 -13.75 4.22 2.00
C ARG A 45 -13.07 3.81 3.30
N LYS A 46 -13.48 2.68 3.90
CA LYS A 46 -12.87 2.19 5.16
C LYS A 46 -11.40 1.84 4.99
N ILE A 47 -11.04 1.27 3.84
CA ILE A 47 -9.64 0.95 3.52
C ILE A 47 -8.83 2.22 3.33
N GLU A 48 -9.29 3.16 2.50
CA GLU A 48 -8.59 4.42 2.21
C GLU A 48 -8.42 5.33 3.43
N THR A 49 -9.32 5.21 4.40
CA THR A 49 -9.25 5.95 5.67
C THR A 49 -8.48 5.20 6.76
N GLY A 50 -7.88 4.05 6.45
CA GLY A 50 -7.09 3.25 7.40
C GLY A 50 -7.91 2.58 8.51
N ARG A 51 -9.25 2.54 8.39
CA ARG A 51 -10.15 1.91 9.38
C ARG A 51 -10.15 0.38 9.29
N VAL A 52 -9.49 -0.19 8.29
CA VAL A 52 -9.28 -1.63 8.13
C VAL A 52 -7.78 -1.88 8.26
N ALA A 53 -7.33 -2.30 9.44
CA ALA A 53 -5.91 -2.53 9.70
C ALA A 53 -5.35 -3.75 8.93
N THR A 54 -6.15 -4.81 8.82
CA THR A 54 -5.77 -6.08 8.19
C THR A 54 -6.74 -6.42 7.05
N PRO A 55 -6.74 -5.65 5.95
CA PRO A 55 -7.56 -5.96 4.79
C PRO A 55 -7.09 -7.27 4.16
N ALA A 56 -8.01 -8.01 3.53
CA ALA A 56 -7.65 -9.24 2.83
C ALA A 56 -6.73 -8.93 1.63
N PHE A 57 -5.74 -9.79 1.38
CA PHE A 57 -4.81 -9.64 0.26
C PHE A 57 -5.54 -9.49 -1.08
N SER A 58 -6.55 -10.32 -1.34
CA SER A 58 -7.34 -10.27 -2.58
C SER A 58 -8.03 -8.92 -2.78
N THR A 59 -8.50 -8.30 -1.70
CA THR A 59 -9.08 -6.95 -1.74
C THR A 59 -8.05 -5.91 -2.16
N ILE A 60 -6.84 -5.98 -1.62
CA ILE A 60 -5.75 -5.05 -1.97
C ILE A 60 -5.28 -5.28 -3.40
N ALA A 61 -5.16 -6.54 -3.84
CA ALA A 61 -4.81 -6.88 -5.22
C ALA A 61 -5.85 -6.37 -6.23
N ALA A 62 -7.15 -6.48 -5.92
CA ALA A 62 -8.21 -5.96 -6.79
C ALA A 62 -8.13 -4.44 -6.93
N ILE A 63 -7.98 -3.70 -5.82
CA ILE A 63 -7.84 -2.24 -5.84
C ILE A 63 -6.55 -1.84 -6.59
N ALA A 64 -5.43 -2.49 -6.31
CA ALA A 64 -4.15 -2.20 -6.94
C ALA A 64 -4.21 -2.40 -8.46
N SER A 65 -4.87 -3.47 -8.93
CA SER A 65 -5.10 -3.73 -10.36
C SER A 65 -5.88 -2.59 -11.02
N VAL A 66 -6.99 -2.15 -10.41
CA VAL A 66 -7.79 -1.03 -10.93
C VAL A 66 -6.99 0.27 -10.97
N LEU A 67 -6.15 0.51 -9.96
CA LEU A 67 -5.34 1.73 -9.84
C LEU A 67 -4.03 1.68 -10.64
N GLY A 68 -3.70 0.55 -11.28
CA GLY A 68 -2.42 0.39 -11.98
C GLY A 68 -1.21 0.39 -11.06
N LEU A 69 -1.37 -0.04 -9.80
CA LEU A 69 -0.29 -0.13 -8.82
C LEU A 69 0.35 -1.52 -8.81
N SER A 70 1.68 -1.56 -8.71
CA SER A 70 2.40 -2.80 -8.41
C SER A 70 2.23 -3.17 -6.93
N LEU A 71 1.98 -4.45 -6.66
CA LEU A 71 1.97 -4.97 -5.29
C LEU A 71 3.35 -4.90 -4.62
N ASP A 72 4.44 -4.92 -5.40
CA ASP A 72 5.79 -4.71 -4.88
C ASP A 72 6.02 -3.25 -4.42
N ASP A 73 5.42 -2.28 -5.11
CA ASP A 73 5.45 -0.87 -4.68
C ASP A 73 4.61 -0.68 -3.41
N VAL A 74 3.43 -1.30 -3.36
CA VAL A 74 2.57 -1.29 -2.18
C VAL A 74 3.32 -1.88 -0.98
N TRP A 75 3.94 -3.05 -1.14
CA TRP A 75 4.70 -3.71 -0.08
C TRP A 75 5.87 -2.86 0.42
N ARG A 76 6.66 -2.28 -0.49
CA ARG A 76 7.76 -1.38 -0.14
C ARG A 76 7.28 -0.19 0.68
N GLU A 77 6.18 0.43 0.29
CA GLU A 77 5.67 1.61 0.99
C GLU A 77 5.17 1.28 2.40
N ILE A 78 4.40 0.20 2.56
CA ILE A 78 3.82 -0.13 3.88
C ILE A 78 4.85 -0.74 4.85
N THR A 79 6.00 -1.19 4.33
CA THR A 79 7.10 -1.79 5.10
C THR A 79 8.23 -0.80 5.39
N LYS A 80 8.25 0.38 4.74
CA LYS A 80 9.16 1.45 5.17
C LYS A 80 8.90 1.74 6.64
N ALA A 81 9.87 1.39 7.49
CA ALA A 81 9.98 1.99 8.80
C ALA A 81 10.12 3.50 8.57
N ASP A 82 9.46 4.32 9.39
CA ASP A 82 9.79 5.74 9.45
C ASP A 82 11.29 5.82 9.73
N GLY A 83 12.04 6.21 8.70
CA GLY A 83 13.49 6.03 8.65
C GLY A 83 14.17 6.86 9.72
N GLY A 84 14.67 6.17 10.75
CA GLY A 84 16.05 6.42 11.16
C GLY A 84 16.97 5.98 10.03
N THR A 85 17.47 6.98 9.29
CA THR A 85 18.67 6.98 8.45
C THR A 85 18.52 6.64 6.96
N GLU A 86 18.77 7.69 6.17
CA GLU A 86 18.96 7.75 4.73
C GLU A 86 20.16 6.93 4.21
N VAL A 87 19.92 6.30 3.04
CA VAL A 87 20.71 6.35 1.79
C VAL A 87 22.22 6.05 1.86
N THR A 88 22.63 4.95 1.20
CA THR A 88 23.57 5.02 0.08
C THR A 88 23.29 3.88 -0.92
N SER A 89 22.59 4.18 -2.02
CA SER A 89 22.72 3.38 -3.23
C SER A 89 24.03 3.80 -3.90
N SER A 90 25.12 3.10 -3.60
CA SER A 90 26.34 3.23 -4.38
C SER A 90 26.13 2.55 -5.73
N SER A 91 25.68 3.32 -6.70
CA SER A 91 25.96 3.11 -8.12
C SER A 91 27.48 3.16 -8.33
N SER A 92 28.17 2.06 -8.03
CA SER A 92 29.55 1.86 -8.47
C SER A 92 29.52 1.09 -9.77
N SER A 93 29.54 1.86 -10.85
CA SER A 93 30.08 1.52 -12.16
C SER A 93 31.10 0.39 -12.10
N ARG A 94 30.70 -0.84 -12.47
CA ARG A 94 31.64 -1.82 -13.02
C ARG A 94 31.74 -1.61 -14.51
N GLN A 95 32.39 -0.52 -14.88
CA GLN A 95 33.13 -0.46 -16.13
C GLN A 95 34.60 -0.21 -15.79
N HIS A 96 35.45 -0.93 -16.50
CA HIS A 96 36.89 -0.68 -16.72
C HIS A 96 37.93 -1.34 -15.81
N LEU A 97 38.42 -2.50 -16.28
CA LEU A 97 39.84 -2.87 -16.47
C LEU A 97 39.81 -3.96 -17.56
N ALA A 98 40.04 -3.70 -18.85
CA ALA A 98 41.24 -3.27 -19.55
C ALA A 98 42.41 -4.28 -19.48
N SER A 99 42.85 -4.64 -20.69
CA SER A 99 44.10 -5.31 -21.11
C SER A 99 44.16 -6.84 -21.09
#